data_AF-A0A852F0K2-F1
#
_entry.id   AF-A0A852F0K2-F1
#
_cell.length_a   1.000
_cell.length_b   1.000
_cell.length_c   1.000
_cell.angle_alpha   90.00
_cell.angle_beta   90.00
_cell.angle_gamma   90.00
#
_symmetry.space_group_name_H-M   'P 1'
#
loop_
_entity.id
_entity.type
_entity.pdbx_description
1 polymer ?
#
loop_
_entity_poly.entity_id
_entity_poly.type
_entity_poly.pdbx_seq_one_letter_code
_entity_poly.pdbx_strand_id
1 'polypeptide(L)'
;ALETLKMFEKKDSRVKSAAATNLSFLYYLGNELEQATNYADLAVNSDRYNPAALTNKGNTVFANGDCEKAAEFYKEALRNDSLCTEALYNLGLAYKKLNRIDEALDCFLKLHAILPNSAQVLYQLASIYQIMEDPNQAIEWLLQLISVVPTDPHVLSKLGNLYDIEGDKSQAFHYYCE
;
A
#
# COMPACT_ATOMS: atom_id res chain seq x y z
N ALA A 1 10.21 -24.07 0.69
CA ALA A 1 10.61 -22.66 0.85
C ALA A 1 10.73 -22.27 2.33
N LEU A 2 9.64 -22.37 3.11
CA LEU A 2 9.63 -22.06 4.56
C LEU A 2 10.68 -22.85 5.36
N GLU A 3 10.74 -24.17 5.21
CA GLU A 3 11.72 -25.01 5.91
C GLU A 3 13.17 -24.64 5.56
N THR A 4 13.41 -24.33 4.28
CA THR A 4 14.72 -23.90 3.78
C THR A 4 15.17 -22.59 4.44
N LEU A 5 14.26 -21.61 4.58
CA LEU A 5 14.57 -20.33 5.23
C LEU A 5 14.88 -20.50 6.73
N LYS A 6 14.14 -21.37 7.43
CA LYS A 6 14.40 -21.68 8.85
C LYS A 6 15.79 -22.30 9.08
N MET A 7 16.31 -23.06 8.12
CA MET A 7 17.67 -23.61 8.21
C MET A 7 18.78 -22.54 8.21
N PHE A 8 18.50 -21.34 7.66
CA PHE A 8 19.48 -20.25 7.57
C PHE A 8 19.57 -19.39 8.84
N GLU A 9 18.68 -19.59 9.83
CA GLU A 9 18.69 -18.86 11.11
C GLU A 9 19.99 -19.03 11.93
N LYS A 10 20.74 -20.12 11.67
CA LYS A 10 21.99 -20.46 12.35
C LYS A 10 23.26 -19.93 11.67
N LYS A 11 23.14 -19.12 10.60
CA LYS A 11 24.27 -18.59 9.83
C LYS A 11 24.52 -17.11 10.14
N ASP A 12 25.47 -16.50 9.42
CA ASP A 12 25.88 -15.09 9.51
C ASP A 12 24.69 -14.11 9.66
N SER A 13 24.89 -13.02 10.41
CA SER A 13 23.86 -12.03 10.77
C SER A 13 23.09 -11.50 9.56
N ARG A 14 23.75 -11.33 8.41
CA ARG A 14 23.09 -10.84 7.18
C ARG A 14 22.15 -11.87 6.57
N VAL A 15 22.58 -13.14 6.54
CA VAL A 15 21.79 -14.26 6.00
C VAL A 15 20.59 -14.52 6.91
N LYS A 16 20.80 -14.41 8.23
CA LYS A 16 19.73 -14.48 9.23
C LYS A 16 18.71 -13.37 9.05
N SER A 17 19.15 -12.12 8.83
CA SER A 17 18.25 -11.00 8.59
C SER A 17 17.38 -11.20 7.34
N ALA A 18 17.99 -11.57 6.21
CA ALA A 18 17.24 -11.77 4.97
C ALA A 18 16.21 -12.91 5.09
N ALA A 19 16.59 -14.01 5.76
CA ALA A 19 15.67 -15.11 6.03
C ALA A 19 14.50 -14.67 6.93
N ALA A 20 14.79 -13.92 8.00
CA ALA A 20 13.78 -13.38 8.91
C ALA A 20 12.82 -12.41 8.21
N THR A 21 13.34 -11.52 7.35
CA THR A 21 12.53 -10.60 6.54
C THR A 21 11.53 -11.38 5.67
N ASN A 22 12.02 -12.39 4.94
CA ASN A 22 11.17 -13.20 4.07
C ASN A 22 10.15 -14.03 4.86
N LEU A 23 10.55 -14.64 5.98
CA LEU A 23 9.64 -15.39 6.85
C LEU A 23 8.54 -14.50 7.42
N SER A 24 8.90 -13.32 7.90
CA SER A 24 7.93 -12.33 8.40
C SER A 24 6.87 -12.01 7.35
N PHE A 25 7.29 -11.72 6.12
CA PHE A 25 6.37 -11.42 5.02
C PHE A 25 5.47 -12.61 4.67
N LEU A 26 6.02 -13.83 4.59
CA LEU A 26 5.24 -15.02 4.28
C LEU A 26 4.19 -15.33 5.36
N TYR A 27 4.54 -15.20 6.63
CA TYR A 27 3.60 -15.36 7.74
C TYR A 27 2.54 -14.25 7.75
N TYR A 28 2.92 -13.02 7.41
CA TYR A 28 1.98 -11.91 7.27
C TYR A 28 0.94 -12.20 6.17
N LEU A 29 1.38 -12.64 4.99
CA LEU A 29 0.48 -13.06 3.90
C LEU A 29 -0.39 -14.26 4.28
N GLY A 30 0.13 -15.17 5.11
CA GLY A 30 -0.62 -16.30 5.68
C GLY A 30 -1.59 -15.92 6.80
N ASN A 31 -1.70 -14.63 7.16
CA ASN A 31 -2.49 -14.13 8.29
C ASN A 31 -2.07 -14.72 9.67
N GLU A 32 -0.85 -15.24 9.77
CA GLU A 32 -0.23 -15.75 10.99
C GLU A 32 0.51 -14.59 11.69
N LEU A 33 -0.24 -13.64 12.24
CA LEU A 33 0.29 -12.35 12.73
C LEU A 33 1.29 -12.46 13.88
N GLU A 34 1.15 -13.46 14.75
CA GLU A 34 2.09 -13.67 15.86
C GLU A 34 3.47 -14.08 15.32
N GLN A 35 3.51 -15.07 14.43
CA GLN A 35 4.72 -15.51 13.74
C GLN A 35 5.32 -14.35 12.93
N ALA A 36 4.49 -13.63 12.17
CA ALA A 36 4.92 -12.48 11.38
C ALA A 36 5.62 -11.42 12.23
N THR A 37 5.07 -11.12 13.41
CA THR A 37 5.63 -10.17 14.39
C THR A 37 6.96 -10.68 14.92
N ASN A 38 7.04 -11.94 15.34
CA ASN A 38 8.28 -12.54 15.86
C ASN A 38 9.42 -12.46 14.84
N TYR A 39 9.16 -12.81 13.58
CA TYR A 39 10.16 -12.73 12.52
C TYR A 39 10.46 -11.28 12.09
N ALA A 40 9.49 -10.37 12.16
CA ALA A 40 9.74 -8.95 11.92
C ALA A 40 10.71 -8.37 12.97
N ASP A 41 10.50 -8.70 14.24
CA ASP A 41 11.39 -8.29 15.33
C ASP A 41 12.78 -8.90 15.17
N LEU A 42 12.86 -10.17 14.80
CA LEU A 42 14.14 -10.82 14.50
C LEU A 42 14.87 -10.13 13.34
N ALA A 43 14.15 -9.74 12.28
CA ALA A 43 14.71 -9.08 11.12
C ALA A 43 15.28 -7.69 11.48
N VAL A 44 14.49 -6.84 12.15
CA VAL A 44 14.93 -5.50 12.57
C VAL A 44 16.08 -5.56 13.59
N ASN A 45 16.08 -6.54 14.50
CA ASN A 45 17.18 -6.73 15.45
C ASN A 45 18.48 -7.20 14.77
N SER A 46 18.37 -7.92 13.65
CA SER A 46 19.53 -8.43 12.89
C SER A 46 20.09 -7.39 11.93
N ASP A 47 19.24 -6.54 11.36
CA ASP A 47 19.61 -5.41 10.50
C ASP A 47 18.61 -4.26 10.65
N ARG A 48 18.95 -3.31 11.53
CA ARG A 48 18.07 -2.20 11.92
C ARG A 48 17.73 -1.25 10.77
N TYR A 49 18.62 -1.14 9.77
CA TYR A 49 18.48 -0.17 8.68
C TYR A 49 17.88 -0.79 7.43
N ASN A 50 17.51 -2.07 7.47
CA ASN A 50 16.92 -2.76 6.33
C ASN A 50 15.49 -2.25 6.07
N PRO A 51 15.23 -1.61 4.91
CA PRO A 51 13.92 -1.05 4.60
C PRO A 51 12.82 -2.11 4.57
N ALA A 52 13.07 -3.30 4.02
CA ALA A 52 12.08 -4.37 3.95
C ALA A 52 11.76 -4.96 5.34
N ALA A 53 12.74 -5.07 6.24
CA ALA A 53 12.49 -5.49 7.61
C ALA A 53 11.64 -4.47 8.37
N LEU A 54 11.95 -3.17 8.22
CA LEU A 54 11.17 -2.07 8.81
C LEU A 54 9.75 -2.02 8.23
N THR A 55 9.58 -2.19 6.92
CA THR A 55 8.27 -2.28 6.28
C THR A 55 7.46 -3.45 6.82
N ASN A 56 8.05 -4.65 6.92
CA ASN A 56 7.37 -5.81 7.50
C ASN A 56 6.99 -5.59 8.96
N LYS A 57 7.85 -4.93 9.74
CA LYS A 57 7.52 -4.54 11.11
C LYS A 57 6.33 -3.58 11.14
N GLY A 58 6.34 -2.55 10.27
CA GLY A 58 5.22 -1.65 10.08
C GLY A 58 3.92 -2.40 9.72
N ASN A 59 4.00 -3.36 8.81
CA ASN A 59 2.85 -4.18 8.38
C ASN A 59 2.23 -4.94 9.56
N THR A 60 3.04 -5.58 10.40
CA THR A 60 2.56 -6.31 11.59
C THR A 60 1.87 -5.38 12.60
N VAL A 61 2.42 -4.18 12.80
CA VAL A 61 1.87 -3.17 13.72
C VAL A 61 0.58 -2.58 13.16
N PHE A 62 0.52 -2.33 11.85
CA PHE A 62 -0.67 -1.86 11.15
C PHE A 62 -1.82 -2.86 11.24
N ALA A 63 -1.53 -4.16 11.07
CA ALA A 63 -2.52 -5.22 11.21
C ALA A 63 -3.07 -5.33 12.65
N ASN A 64 -2.27 -4.98 13.66
CA ASN A 64 -2.70 -4.88 15.05
C ASN A 64 -3.49 -3.59 15.36
N GLY A 65 -3.69 -2.71 14.37
CA GLY A 65 -4.53 -1.51 14.48
C GLY A 65 -3.78 -0.23 14.87
N ASP A 66 -2.51 -0.32 15.26
CA ASP A 66 -1.70 0.85 15.66
C ASP A 66 -1.11 1.54 14.42
N CYS A 67 -1.94 2.38 13.80
CA CYS A 67 -1.61 3.04 12.53
C CYS A 67 -0.54 4.13 12.70
N GLU A 68 -0.51 4.86 13.82
CA GLU A 68 0.56 5.82 14.13
C GLU A 68 1.93 5.15 14.16
N LYS A 69 2.05 4.07 14.94
CA LYS A 69 3.34 3.38 15.08
C LYS A 69 3.76 2.67 13.80
N ALA A 70 2.81 2.14 13.04
CA ALA A 70 3.09 1.62 11.70
C ALA A 70 3.68 2.71 10.79
N ALA A 71 3.09 3.92 10.79
CA ALA A 71 3.60 5.05 10.03
C ALA A 71 5.03 5.45 10.44
N GLU A 72 5.40 5.33 11.72
CA GLU A 72 6.77 5.54 12.18
C GLU A 72 7.76 4.56 11.53
N PHE A 73 7.45 3.26 11.52
CA PHE A 73 8.29 2.25 10.88
C PHE A 73 8.41 2.46 9.37
N TYR A 74 7.32 2.79 8.68
CA TYR A 74 7.40 3.10 7.24
C TYR A 74 8.23 4.36 6.95
N LYS A 75 8.12 5.39 7.79
CA LYS A 75 8.99 6.58 7.69
C LYS A 75 10.46 6.23 7.93
N GLU A 76 10.76 5.34 8.86
CA GLU A 76 12.13 4.86 9.08
C GLU A 76 12.64 4.06 7.87
N ALA A 77 11.82 3.20 7.28
CA ALA A 77 12.15 2.50 6.03
C ALA A 77 12.48 3.49 4.91
N LEU A 78 11.66 4.53 4.72
CA LEU A 78 11.86 5.57 3.70
C LEU A 78 13.06 6.49 3.95
N ARG A 79 13.52 6.63 5.21
CA ARG A 79 14.79 7.31 5.51
C ARG A 79 16.00 6.51 5.07
N ASN A 80 15.91 5.18 5.12
CA ASN A 80 16.98 4.28 4.70
C ASN A 80 16.96 4.01 3.18
N ASP A 81 15.77 3.96 2.58
CA ASP A 81 15.56 3.88 1.14
C ASP A 81 14.32 4.69 0.74
N SER A 82 14.57 5.89 0.19
CA SER A 82 13.50 6.81 -0.24
C SER A 82 12.66 6.29 -1.40
N LEU A 83 13.12 5.25 -2.10
CA LEU A 83 12.42 4.64 -3.24
C LEU A 83 11.73 3.32 -2.86
N CYS A 84 11.67 2.97 -1.57
CA CYS A 84 10.95 1.80 -1.09
C CYS A 84 9.44 1.97 -1.32
N THR A 85 8.96 1.50 -2.48
CA THR A 85 7.57 1.67 -2.93
C THR A 85 6.57 0.98 -2.00
N GLU A 86 6.92 -0.16 -1.41
CA GLU A 86 6.07 -0.86 -0.44
C GLU A 86 5.87 -0.02 0.83
N ALA A 87 6.96 0.53 1.40
CA ALA A 87 6.86 1.41 2.56
C ALA A 87 6.04 2.66 2.26
N LEU A 88 6.23 3.26 1.09
CA LEU A 88 5.50 4.45 0.66
C LEU A 88 4.00 4.17 0.48
N TYR A 89 3.65 3.01 -0.09
CA TYR A 89 2.26 2.60 -0.27
C TYR A 89 1.58 2.35 1.07
N ASN A 90 2.25 1.62 1.96
CA ASN A 90 1.69 1.29 3.27
C ASN A 90 1.63 2.51 4.20
N LEU A 91 2.55 3.48 4.05
CA LEU A 91 2.46 4.78 4.71
C LEU A 91 1.23 5.57 4.23
N GLY A 92 0.98 5.60 2.92
CA GLY A 92 -0.23 6.21 2.36
C GLY A 92 -1.51 5.58 2.92
N LEU A 93 -1.56 4.25 3.01
CA LEU A 93 -2.69 3.54 3.63
C LEU A 93 -2.85 3.85 5.12
N ALA A 94 -1.73 3.94 5.86
CA ALA A 94 -1.74 4.33 7.27
C ALA A 94 -2.32 5.73 7.46
N TYR A 95 -1.87 6.70 6.66
CA TYR A 95 -2.43 8.06 6.72
C TYR A 95 -3.91 8.12 6.35
N LYS A 96 -4.38 7.34 5.37
CA LYS A 96 -5.83 7.23 5.09
C LYS A 96 -6.61 6.73 6.30
N LYS A 97 -6.14 5.67 6.97
CA LYS A 97 -6.80 5.15 8.19
C LYS A 97 -6.80 6.15 9.34
N LEU A 98 -5.78 6.99 9.41
CA LEU A 98 -5.66 8.07 10.41
C LEU A 98 -6.43 9.35 10.03
N ASN A 99 -7.17 9.33 8.93
CA ASN A 99 -7.84 10.52 8.38
C ASN A 99 -6.89 11.70 8.07
N ARG A 100 -5.61 11.40 7.80
CA ARG A 100 -4.57 12.36 7.40
C ARG A 100 -4.49 12.40 5.88
N ILE A 101 -5.57 12.89 5.27
CA ILE A 101 -5.83 12.72 3.83
C ILE A 101 -4.79 13.39 2.95
N ASP A 102 -4.34 14.60 3.30
CA ASP A 102 -3.31 15.32 2.52
C ASP A 102 -1.96 14.58 2.49
N GLU A 103 -1.57 13.98 3.62
CA GLU A 103 -0.32 13.21 3.70
C GLU A 103 -0.42 11.87 2.96
N ALA A 104 -1.61 11.26 2.96
CA ALA A 104 -1.87 10.10 2.12
C ALA A 104 -1.76 10.47 0.64
N LEU A 105 -2.34 11.60 0.22
CA LEU A 105 -2.28 12.08 -1.16
C LEU A 105 -0.83 12.27 -1.61
N ASP A 106 0.00 12.92 -0.81
CA ASP A 106 1.43 13.11 -1.11
C ASP A 106 2.16 11.75 -1.29
N CYS A 107 1.87 10.75 -0.45
CA CYS A 107 2.44 9.42 -0.60
C CYS A 107 2.07 8.77 -1.93
N PHE A 108 0.79 8.83 -2.32
CA PHE A 108 0.33 8.19 -3.56
C PHE A 108 0.72 8.96 -4.82
N LEU A 109 0.84 10.30 -4.77
CA LEU A 109 1.38 11.09 -5.88
C LEU A 109 2.87 10.79 -6.10
N LYS A 110 3.65 10.67 -5.02
CA LYS A 110 5.05 10.21 -5.11
C LYS A 110 5.15 8.80 -5.71
N LEU A 111 4.26 7.89 -5.32
CA LEU A 111 4.20 6.56 -5.92
C LEU A 111 3.85 6.59 -7.39
N HIS A 112 2.89 7.42 -7.80
CA HIS A 112 2.51 7.56 -9.19
C HIS A 112 3.68 8.09 -10.04
N ALA A 113 4.49 9.01 -9.51
CA ALA A 113 5.71 9.45 -10.18
C ALA A 113 6.74 8.32 -10.40
N ILE A 114 6.77 7.30 -9.54
CA ILE A 114 7.65 6.12 -9.67
C ILE A 114 7.00 5.03 -10.55
N LEU A 115 5.68 4.83 -10.41
CA LEU A 115 4.88 3.77 -11.01
C LEU A 115 3.63 4.35 -11.70
N PRO A 116 3.79 5.04 -12.85
CA PRO A 116 2.71 5.83 -13.45
C PRO A 116 1.48 5.01 -13.85
N ASN A 117 1.67 3.74 -14.22
CA ASN A 117 0.59 2.86 -14.70
C ASN A 117 0.17 1.82 -13.65
N SER A 118 0.49 2.00 -12.37
CA SER A 118 0.02 1.09 -11.32
C SER A 118 -1.47 1.30 -11.07
N ALA A 119 -2.29 0.31 -11.44
CA ALA A 119 -3.73 0.31 -11.18
C ALA A 119 -4.05 0.50 -9.68
N GLN A 120 -3.27 -0.10 -8.79
CA GLN A 120 -3.47 0.07 -7.34
C GLN A 120 -3.24 1.52 -6.91
N VAL A 121 -2.20 2.19 -7.43
CA VAL A 121 -1.89 3.59 -7.07
C VAL A 121 -2.96 4.53 -7.63
N LEU A 122 -3.34 4.36 -8.90
CA LEU A 122 -4.39 5.16 -9.54
C LEU A 122 -5.73 5.03 -8.79
N TYR A 123 -6.08 3.81 -8.35
CA TYR A 123 -7.25 3.58 -7.52
C TYR A 123 -7.19 4.32 -6.17
N GLN A 124 -6.03 4.32 -5.51
CA GLN A 124 -5.87 5.02 -4.23
C GLN A 124 -6.00 6.53 -4.38
N LEU A 125 -5.45 7.12 -5.45
CA LEU A 125 -5.59 8.53 -5.79
C LEU A 125 -7.05 8.91 -6.03
N ALA A 126 -7.74 8.18 -6.92
CA ALA A 126 -9.17 8.37 -7.14
C ALA A 126 -9.97 8.29 -5.82
N SER A 127 -9.70 7.26 -5.01
CA SER A 127 -10.36 7.07 -3.72
C SER A 127 -10.09 8.22 -2.74
N ILE A 128 -8.91 8.85 -2.79
CA ILE A 128 -8.60 10.00 -1.92
C ILE A 128 -9.40 11.23 -2.35
N TYR A 129 -9.45 11.54 -3.64
CA TYR A 129 -10.27 12.66 -4.13
C TYR A 129 -11.76 12.45 -3.88
N GLN A 130 -12.25 11.20 -3.91
CA GLN A 130 -13.60 10.89 -3.44
C GLN A 130 -13.81 11.23 -1.96
N ILE A 131 -12.82 10.96 -1.08
CA ILE A 131 -12.89 11.31 0.36
C ILE A 131 -12.84 12.83 0.56
N MET A 132 -12.10 13.53 -0.30
CA MET A 132 -12.01 15.00 -0.29
C MET A 132 -13.25 15.69 -0.89
N GLU A 133 -14.23 14.92 -1.36
CA GLU A 133 -15.41 15.43 -2.05
C GLU A 133 -15.07 16.26 -3.30
N ASP A 134 -14.01 15.89 -4.01
CA ASP A 134 -13.60 16.47 -5.29
C ASP A 134 -13.90 15.47 -6.44
N PRO A 135 -15.14 15.47 -6.97
CA PRO A 135 -15.55 14.52 -8.01
C PRO A 135 -14.80 14.73 -9.32
N ASN A 136 -14.36 15.96 -9.63
CA ASN A 136 -13.63 16.26 -10.87
C ASN A 136 -12.29 15.53 -10.89
N GLN A 137 -11.49 15.70 -9.84
CA GLN A 137 -10.22 14.99 -9.72
C GLN A 137 -10.41 13.48 -9.59
N ALA A 138 -11.43 13.03 -8.85
CA ALA A 138 -11.74 11.60 -8.75
C ALA A 138 -12.04 10.97 -10.13
N ILE A 139 -12.82 11.65 -10.97
CA ILE A 139 -13.11 11.22 -12.34
C ILE A 139 -11.83 11.17 -13.17
N GLU A 140 -10.98 12.21 -13.14
CA GLU A 140 -9.71 12.25 -13.88
C GLU A 140 -8.83 11.03 -13.57
N TRP A 141 -8.67 10.70 -12.28
CA TRP A 141 -7.89 9.52 -11.87
C TRP A 141 -8.56 8.20 -12.25
N LEU A 142 -9.89 8.10 -12.20
CA LEU A 142 -10.62 6.91 -12.64
C LEU A 142 -10.56 6.71 -14.16
N LEU A 143 -10.52 7.80 -14.95
CA LEU A 143 -10.31 7.73 -16.40
C LEU A 143 -8.90 7.24 -16.74
N GLN A 144 -7.90 7.61 -15.96
CA GLN A 144 -6.57 7.00 -16.09
C GLN A 144 -6.60 5.53 -15.70
N LEU A 145 -7.28 5.18 -14.59
CA LEU A 145 -7.40 3.80 -14.14
C LEU A 145 -8.10 2.91 -15.17
N ILE A 146 -9.22 3.34 -15.75
CA ILE A 146 -9.95 2.55 -16.75
C ILE A 146 -9.11 2.35 -18.01
N SER A 147 -8.19 3.26 -18.37
CA SER A 147 -7.25 3.02 -19.48
C SER A 147 -6.28 1.86 -19.22
N VAL A 148 -5.99 1.55 -17.96
CA VAL A 148 -5.14 0.42 -17.53
C VAL A 148 -5.97 -0.85 -17.31
N VAL A 149 -7.21 -0.72 -16.84
CA VAL A 149 -8.15 -1.83 -16.60
C VAL A 149 -9.52 -1.60 -17.29
N PRO A 150 -9.60 -1.66 -18.64
CA PRO A 150 -10.76 -1.17 -19.39
C PRO A 150 -12.09 -1.87 -19.10
N THR A 151 -12.04 -3.08 -18.58
CA THR A 151 -13.23 -3.91 -18.33
C THR A 151 -13.45 -4.17 -16.85
N ASP A 152 -12.89 -3.35 -15.95
CA ASP A 152 -13.11 -3.49 -14.51
C ASP A 152 -14.49 -2.92 -14.15
N PRO A 153 -15.48 -3.76 -13.79
CA PRO A 153 -16.84 -3.31 -13.51
C PRO A 153 -16.91 -2.40 -12.28
N HIS A 154 -15.97 -2.50 -11.35
CA HIS A 154 -15.93 -1.62 -10.18
C HIS A 154 -15.51 -0.21 -10.55
N VAL A 155 -14.57 -0.07 -11.50
CA VAL A 155 -14.12 1.24 -12.00
C VAL A 155 -15.21 1.89 -12.84
N LEU A 156 -15.83 1.13 -13.76
CA LEU A 156 -16.96 1.59 -14.58
C LEU A 156 -18.13 2.06 -13.70
N SER A 157 -18.52 1.27 -12.70
CA SER A 157 -19.58 1.65 -11.76
C SER A 157 -19.22 2.93 -10.97
N LYS A 158 -17.97 3.09 -10.54
CA LYS A 158 -17.51 4.31 -9.86
C LYS A 158 -17.60 5.55 -10.76
N LEU A 159 -17.18 5.44 -12.02
CA LEU A 159 -17.31 6.53 -13.00
C LEU A 159 -18.78 6.88 -13.25
N GLY A 160 -19.63 5.87 -13.49
CA GLY A 160 -21.06 6.07 -13.68
C GLY A 160 -21.71 6.81 -12.50
N ASN A 161 -21.40 6.40 -11.26
CA ASN A 161 -21.91 7.05 -10.05
C ASN A 161 -21.44 8.52 -9.92
N LEU A 162 -20.16 8.80 -10.22
CA LEU A 162 -19.64 10.16 -10.14
C LEU A 162 -20.25 11.09 -11.20
N TYR A 163 -20.41 10.62 -12.44
CA TYR A 163 -21.12 11.38 -13.47
C TYR A 163 -22.59 11.60 -13.12
N ASP A 164 -23.23 10.64 -12.44
CA ASP A 164 -24.62 10.78 -12.00
C ASP A 164 -24.78 11.89 -10.94
N ILE A 165 -23.79 12.03 -10.05
CA ILE A 165 -23.68 13.08 -9.02
C ILE A 165 -23.44 14.45 -9.67
N GLU A 166 -22.54 14.54 -10.65
CA GLU A 166 -22.27 15.77 -11.43
C GLU A 166 -23.45 16.15 -12.35
N GLY A 167 -24.43 15.25 -12.52
CA GLY A 167 -25.61 15.47 -13.35
C GLY A 167 -25.44 15.15 -14.83
N ASP A 168 -24.27 14.63 -15.24
CA ASP A 168 -24.04 14.13 -16.60
C ASP A 168 -24.63 12.73 -16.77
N LYS A 169 -25.95 12.69 -16.95
CA LYS A 169 -26.70 11.43 -17.12
C LYS A 169 -26.28 10.65 -18.37
N SER A 170 -25.73 11.32 -19.39
CA SER A 170 -25.28 10.67 -20.62
C SER A 170 -24.01 9.86 -20.38
N GLN A 171 -23.00 10.44 -19.73
CA GLN A 171 -21.79 9.71 -19.34
C GLN A 171 -22.10 8.64 -18.30
N ALA A 172 -22.97 8.93 -17.33
CA ALA A 172 -23.39 7.94 -16.34
C ALA A 172 -23.98 6.68 -17.02
N PHE A 173 -24.91 6.86 -17.97
CA PHE A 173 -25.50 5.76 -18.71
C PHE A 173 -24.47 4.97 -19.53
N HIS A 174 -23.53 5.66 -20.18
CA HIS A 174 -22.45 5.02 -20.94
C HIS A 174 -21.66 4.03 -20.08
N TYR A 175 -21.16 4.48 -18.92
CA TYR A 175 -20.37 3.64 -18.02
C TYR A 175 -21.18 2.56 -17.28
N TYR A 176 -22.50 2.67 -17.20
CA TYR A 176 -23.35 1.59 -16.67
C TYR A 176 -23.65 0.48 -17.68
N CYS A 177 -23.44 0.74 -18.98
CA CYS A 177 -23.78 -0.18 -20.06
C CYS A 177 -22.55 -0.85 -20.70
N GLU A 178 -21.34 -0.36 -20.43
CA GLU A 178 -20.07 -1.06 -20.69
C GLU A 178 -19.86 -2.22 -19.70
#